data_AF-A0A1M4WNP3-F1
#
_entry.id   AF-A0A1M4WNP3-F1
#
_cell.length_a   1.000
_cell.length_b   1.000
_cell.length_c   1.000
_cell.angle_alpha   90.00
_cell.angle_beta   90.00
_cell.angle_gamma   90.00
#
_symmetry.space_group_name_H-M   'P 1'
#
loop_
_entity.id
_entity.type
_entity.pdbx_description
1 polymer ?
#
loop_
_entity_poly.entity_id
_entity_poly.type
_entity_poly.pdbx_seq_one_letter_code
_entity_poly.pdbx_strand_id
1 'polypeptide(L)'
;MALKYTKENIALGFYILYFLAAGICYELFPGDAENPNMGIALMYLFIPISLVYFMNHLIRQLFGKKNYAKCMLIHGVAWVALFILLFLFSTGKK
;
A
#
# COMPACT_ATOMS: atom_id res chain seq x y z
N MET A 1 29.49 -5.74 4.07
CA MET A 1 28.62 -5.06 5.07
C MET A 1 27.20 -5.59 4.86
N ALA A 2 26.66 -6.40 5.77
CA ALA A 2 25.31 -6.93 5.61
C ALA A 2 24.30 -5.80 5.88
N LEU A 3 23.48 -5.45 4.87
CA LEU A 3 22.38 -4.49 5.02
C LEU A 3 21.39 -5.04 6.06
N LYS A 4 21.37 -4.45 7.26
CA LYS A 4 20.43 -4.81 8.30
C LYS A 4 19.13 -4.05 8.07
N TYR A 5 18.19 -4.67 7.36
CA TYR A 5 16.88 -4.08 7.13
C TYR A 5 16.09 -3.96 8.44
N THR A 6 15.66 -2.74 8.76
CA THR A 6 14.75 -2.50 9.87
C THR A 6 13.32 -2.85 9.44
N LYS A 7 12.45 -3.13 10.41
CA LYS A 7 11.03 -3.38 10.18
C LYS A 7 10.32 -2.19 9.53
N GLU A 8 10.76 -0.97 9.85
CA GLU A 8 10.29 0.27 9.22
C GLU A 8 10.69 0.32 7.74
N ASN A 9 11.94 -0.03 7.40
CA ASN A 9 12.39 -0.07 6.01
C ASN A 9 11.65 -1.12 5.18
N ILE A 10 11.34 -2.27 5.78
CA ILE A 10 10.54 -3.32 5.13
C ILE A 10 9.10 -2.84 4.92
N ALA A 11 8.49 -2.16 5.91
CA ALA A 11 7.16 -1.59 5.77
C ALA A 11 7.11 -0.52 4.66
N LEU A 12 8.07 0.40 4.63
CA LEU A 12 8.20 1.40 3.56
C LEU A 12 8.39 0.73 2.20
N GLY A 13 9.31 -0.23 2.10
CA GLY A 13 9.58 -0.96 0.85
C GLY A 13 8.34 -1.66 0.32
N PHE A 14 7.55 -2.31 1.18
CA PHE A 14 6.27 -2.92 0.81
C PHE A 14 5.33 -1.90 0.14
N TYR A 15 5.13 -0.73 0.76
CA TYR A 15 4.25 0.31 0.22
C TYR A 15 4.78 0.93 -1.08
N ILE A 16 6.08 1.25 -1.13
CA ILE A 16 6.72 1.85 -2.31
C ILE A 16 6.61 0.90 -3.50
N LEU A 17 6.98 -0.37 -3.32
CA LEU A 17 6.93 -1.36 -4.40
C LEU A 17 5.51 -1.57 -4.89
N TYR A 18 4.53 -1.57 -3.99
CA TYR A 18 3.14 -1.73 -4.38
C TYR A 18 2.62 -0.54 -5.19
N PHE A 19 2.85 0.69 -4.73
CA PHE A 19 2.44 1.88 -5.48
C PHE A 19 3.15 1.99 -6.83
N LEU A 20 4.43 1.64 -6.88
CA LEU A 20 5.20 1.62 -8.13
C LEU A 20 4.65 0.57 -9.10
N ALA A 21 4.36 -0.65 -8.63
CA ALA A 21 3.75 -1.68 -9.45
C ALA A 21 2.36 -1.27 -9.95
N ALA A 22 1.53 -0.68 -9.09
CA ALA A 22 0.22 -0.16 -9.48
C ALA A 22 0.34 0.96 -10.53
N GLY A 23 1.29 1.89 -10.37
CA GLY A 23 1.55 2.94 -11.34
C GLY A 23 2.04 2.40 -12.69
N ILE A 24 2.96 1.44 -12.69
CA ILE A 24 3.41 0.78 -13.92
C ILE A 24 2.24 0.05 -14.61
N CYS A 25 1.42 -0.68 -13.86
CA CYS A 25 0.27 -1.36 -14.41
C CYS A 25 -0.83 -0.40 -14.89
N TYR A 26 -0.92 0.80 -14.32
CA TYR A 26 -1.84 1.83 -14.79
C TYR A 26 -1.52 2.27 -16.22
N GLU A 27 -0.23 2.48 -16.51
CA GLU A 27 0.27 2.91 -17.82
C GLU A 27 0.29 1.76 -18.84
N LEU A 28 0.74 0.57 -18.44
CA LEU A 28 0.91 -0.57 -19.36
C LEU A 28 -0.38 -1.30 -19.70
N PHE A 29 -1.37 -1.25 -18.80
CA PHE A 29 -2.63 -2.00 -18.94
C PHE A 29 -3.82 -1.06 -18.68
N PRO A 30 -4.09 -0.13 -19.61
CA PRO A 30 -5.24 0.76 -19.52
C PRO A 30 -6.54 -0.06 -19.53
N GLY A 31 -7.55 0.42 -18.80
CA GLY A 31 -8.88 -0.16 -18.82
C GLY A 31 -9.67 0.28 -20.05
N ASP A 32 -10.80 -0.38 -20.29
CA ASP A 32 -11.75 -0.05 -21.35
C ASP A 32 -13.18 0.03 -20.77
N ALA A 33 -14.21 -0.02 -21.62
CA ALA A 33 -15.60 0.06 -21.20
C ALA A 33 -16.06 -1.15 -20.36
N GLU A 34 -15.42 -2.30 -20.53
CA GLU A 34 -15.79 -3.57 -19.91
C GLU A 34 -14.80 -3.98 -18.81
N ASN A 35 -13.54 -3.56 -18.93
CA ASN A 35 -12.43 -3.95 -18.05
C ASN A 35 -11.87 -2.77 -17.26
N PRO A 36 -11.73 -2.88 -15.92
CA PRO A 36 -11.09 -1.85 -15.13
C PRO A 36 -9.59 -1.76 -15.44
N ASN A 37 -9.04 -0.55 -15.34
CA ASN A 37 -7.59 -0.35 -15.43
C ASN A 37 -6.88 -1.19 -14.36
N MET A 38 -5.84 -1.94 -14.76
CA MET A 38 -5.20 -2.92 -13.87
C MET A 38 -4.42 -2.27 -12.72
N GLY A 39 -3.90 -1.06 -12.91
CA GLY A 39 -3.29 -0.29 -11.84
C GLY A 39 -4.30 0.08 -10.74
N ILE A 40 -5.50 0.48 -11.14
CA ILE A 40 -6.61 0.75 -10.20
C ILE A 40 -7.06 -0.56 -9.52
N ALA A 41 -7.20 -1.64 -10.28
CA ALA A 41 -7.56 -2.96 -9.73
C ALA A 41 -6.53 -3.43 -8.68
N LEU A 42 -5.23 -3.22 -8.96
CA LEU A 42 -4.17 -3.47 -7.99
C LEU A 42 -4.31 -2.58 -6.75
N MET A 43 -4.62 -1.29 -6.87
CA MET A 43 -4.87 -0.45 -5.70
C MET A 43 -6.03 -0.96 -4.84
N TYR A 44 -7.09 -1.51 -5.43
CA TYR A 44 -8.15 -2.17 -4.67
C TYR A 44 -7.71 -3.46 -4.00
N LEU A 45 -6.95 -4.32 -4.71
CA LEU A 45 -6.35 -5.52 -4.13
C LEU A 45 -5.39 -5.19 -2.98
N PHE A 46 -4.83 -3.98 -2.98
CA PHE A 46 -3.90 -3.55 -1.94
C PHE A 46 -4.55 -3.41 -0.58
N ILE A 47 -5.80 -2.99 -0.56
CA ILE A 47 -6.53 -2.70 0.68
C ILE A 47 -6.51 -3.93 1.60
N PRO A 48 -7.00 -5.12 1.19
CA PRO A 48 -6.97 -6.29 2.06
C PRO A 48 -5.55 -6.74 2.40
N ILE A 49 -4.59 -6.71 1.46
CA ILE A 49 -3.21 -7.14 1.72
C ILE A 49 -2.54 -6.24 2.77
N SER A 50 -2.66 -4.93 2.60
CA SER A 50 -2.09 -3.94 3.52
C SER A 50 -2.75 -3.99 4.90
N LEU A 51 -4.03 -4.37 4.98
CA LEU A 51 -4.76 -4.54 6.23
C LEU A 51 -4.27 -5.76 7.02
N VAL A 52 -4.03 -6.88 6.35
CA VAL A 52 -3.39 -8.05 6.99
C VAL A 52 -1.99 -7.70 7.51
N TYR A 53 -1.21 -6.95 6.72
CA TYR A 53 0.12 -6.54 7.15
C TYR A 53 0.10 -5.57 8.34
N PHE A 54 -0.83 -4.62 8.34
CA PHE A 54 -1.10 -3.74 9.47
C PHE A 54 -1.50 -4.53 10.71
N MET A 55 -2.42 -5.49 10.61
CA MET A 55 -2.84 -6.34 11.73
C MET A 55 -1.67 -7.09 12.37
N ASN A 56 -0.76 -7.66 11.57
CA ASN A 56 0.45 -8.30 12.09
C ASN A 56 1.32 -7.32 12.90
N HIS A 57 1.51 -6.09 12.41
CA HIS A 57 2.26 -5.09 13.16
C HIS A 57 1.51 -4.56 14.38
N LEU A 58 0.18 -4.45 14.33
CA LEU A 58 -0.66 -4.04 15.45
C LEU A 58 -0.62 -5.06 16.58
N ILE A 59 -0.78 -6.35 16.28
CA ILE A 59 -0.67 -7.43 17.26
C ILE A 59 0.72 -7.39 17.93
N ARG A 60 1.77 -7.18 17.15
CA ARG A 60 3.14 -7.06 17.67
C ARG A 60 3.37 -5.78 18.48
N GLN A 61 2.67 -4.69 18.18
CA GLN A 61 2.69 -3.47 18.98
C GLN A 61 2.02 -3.66 20.34
N LEU A 62 0.87 -4.35 20.35
CA LEU A 62 0.05 -4.52 21.54
C LEU A 62 0.57 -5.60 22.48
N PHE A 63 1.09 -6.71 21.93
CA PHE A 63 1.47 -7.90 22.69
C PHE A 63 2.95 -8.28 22.57
N GLY A 64 3.70 -7.61 21.69
CA GLY A 64 5.11 -7.90 21.46
C GLY A 64 6.05 -7.08 22.33
N LYS A 65 7.32 -7.52 22.39
CA LYS A 65 8.39 -6.85 23.15
C LYS A 65 9.04 -5.66 22.42
N LYS A 66 8.70 -5.44 21.14
CA LYS A 66 9.33 -4.42 20.28
C LYS A 66 8.31 -3.33 19.95
N ASN A 67 8.78 -2.09 19.84
CA ASN A 67 7.95 -0.97 19.44
C ASN A 67 7.79 -0.90 17.90
N TYR A 68 6.55 -0.99 17.42
CA TYR A 68 6.06 -0.91 16.05
C TYR A 68 5.27 0.38 15.75
N ALA A 69 5.22 1.38 16.64
CA ALA A 69 4.47 2.62 16.43
C ALA A 69 4.85 3.35 15.13
N LYS A 70 6.13 3.36 14.76
CA LYS A 70 6.57 3.92 13.47
C LYS A 70 6.01 3.15 12.27
N CYS A 71 5.90 1.83 12.36
CA CYS A 71 5.25 1.02 11.33
C CYS A 71 3.75 1.39 11.23
N MET A 72 3.05 1.60 12.35
CA MET A 72 1.66 2.06 12.35
C MET A 72 1.49 3.39 11.62
N LEU A 73 2.40 4.35 11.86
CA LEU A 73 2.41 5.63 11.17
C LEU A 73 2.61 5.46 9.66
N ILE A 74 3.54 4.58 9.24
CA ILE A 74 3.77 4.28 7.82
C ILE A 74 2.50 3.71 7.18
N HIS A 75 1.80 2.76 7.81
CA HIS A 75 0.54 2.23 7.31
C HIS A 75 -0.52 3.35 7.16
N GLY A 76 -0.67 4.19 8.18
CA GLY A 76 -1.64 5.30 8.15
C GLY A 76 -1.37 6.29 7.03
N VAL A 77 -0.13 6.76 6.88
CA VAL A 77 0.26 7.69 5.80
C VAL A 77 0.04 7.06 4.43
N ALA A 78 0.41 5.79 4.26
CA ALA A 78 0.24 5.11 2.98
C ALA A 78 -1.24 4.86 2.63
N TRP A 79 -2.09 4.58 3.61
CA TRP A 79 -3.54 4.50 3.37
C TRP A 79 -4.15 5.84 2.99
N VAL A 80 -3.74 6.93 3.64
CA VAL A 80 -4.16 8.28 3.22
C VAL A 80 -3.80 8.52 1.74
N ALA A 81 -2.56 8.21 1.35
CA ALA A 81 -2.14 8.33 -0.05
C ALA A 81 -2.97 7.44 -0.99
N LEU A 82 -3.23 6.18 -0.61
CA LEU A 82 -4.06 5.26 -1.36
C LEU A 82 -5.49 5.80 -1.58
N PHE A 83 -6.14 6.29 -0.52
CA PHE A 83 -7.50 6.82 -0.61
C PHE A 83 -7.57 8.09 -1.44
N ILE A 84 -6.58 8.98 -1.34
CA ILE A 84 -6.49 10.17 -2.20
C ILE A 84 -6.38 9.75 -3.66
N LEU A 85 -5.50 8.81 -4.00
CA LEU A 85 -5.33 8.34 -5.38
C LEU A 85 -6.61 7.68 -5.91
N LEU A 86 -7.23 6.78 -5.15
CA LEU A 86 -8.50 6.14 -5.53
C LEU A 86 -9.62 7.17 -5.71
N PHE A 87 -9.70 8.18 -4.84
CA PHE A 87 -10.68 9.26 -4.96
C PHE A 87 -10.45 10.08 -6.23
N LEU A 88 -9.21 10.49 -6.51
CA LEU A 88 -8.86 11.23 -7.72
C LEU A 88 -9.24 10.46 -8.99
N PHE A 89 -8.99 9.15 -9.04
CA PHE A 89 -9.39 8.31 -10.16
C PHE A 89 -10.91 8.13 -10.27
N SER A 90 -11.62 8.10 -9.15
CA SER A 90 -13.08 8.07 -9.16
C SER A 90 -13.67 9.38 -9.70
N THR A 91 -13.04 10.53 -9.40
CA THR A 91 -13.53 11.84 -9.85
C THR A 91 -13.08 12.23 -11.25
N GLY A 92 -11.95 11.67 -11.72
CA GLY A 92 -11.38 11.94 -13.04
C GLY A 92 -12.10 11.24 -14.20
N LYS A 93 -13.06 10.35 -13.93
CA LYS A 93 -13.94 9.73 -14.94
C LYS A 93 -15.06 10.67 -15.44
N LYS A 94 -14.76 11.96 -15.67
CA LYS A 94 -15.70 12.92 -16.30
C LYS A 94 -15.29 13.23 -17.72
#